data_AF-A0A4Y1ZHS2-F1
#
_entry.id   AF-A0A4Y1ZHS2-F1
#
_cell.length_a   1.000
_cell.length_b   1.000
_cell.length_c   1.000
_cell.angle_alpha   90.00
_cell.angle_beta   90.00
_cell.angle_gamma   90.00
#
_symmetry.space_group_name_H-M   'P 1'
#
loop_
_entity.id
_entity.type
_entity.pdbx_description
1 polymer ?
#
loop_
_entity_poly.entity_id
_entity_poly.type
_entity_poly.pdbx_seq_one_letter_code
_entity_poly.pdbx_strand_id
1 'polypeptide(L)'
;MTGKSPSQTRVVVGMSGGVDSTVAALLLKQQGYDVVGIFMKNWDDTDENGICTATEDYEDVVRVSNQIGIPYYAVNFEKQYWDRVFSYFLDEYKLGRTPNPDVMCNKEIKFKAFLDHAMALGADYVATGHYARVDRRDGKTAMIRAVDQNKDQTYFLNQLSQEQISKVMFPLGDLESQRYAKLHVNITWQRLRKRTVPVSVLLVNGILRSS
;
A
#
# COMPACT_ATOMS: atom_id res chain seq x y z
N MET A 1 -1.49 29.74 5.19
CA MET A 1 -1.28 28.85 4.04
C MET A 1 -2.64 28.47 3.52
N THR A 2 -3.04 28.96 2.35
CA THR A 2 -4.32 28.65 1.72
C THR A 2 -4.27 27.21 1.20
N GLY A 3 -4.66 26.26 2.05
CA GLY A 3 -4.69 24.85 1.67
C GLY A 3 -5.79 24.60 0.64
N LYS A 4 -5.47 23.80 -0.39
CA LYS A 4 -6.46 23.24 -1.32
C LYS A 4 -7.62 22.62 -0.52
N SER A 5 -8.85 22.79 -1.00
CA SER A 5 -9.98 22.02 -0.43
C SER A 5 -9.74 20.51 -0.66
N PRO A 6 -10.42 19.62 0.09
CA PRO A 6 -10.33 18.18 -0.17
C PRO A 6 -10.59 17.84 -1.64
N SER A 7 -11.63 18.43 -2.24
CA SER A 7 -12.00 18.21 -3.65
C SER A 7 -10.97 18.65 -4.68
N GLN A 8 -10.05 19.55 -4.31
CA GLN A 8 -8.94 20.01 -5.15
C GLN A 8 -7.62 19.31 -4.82
N THR A 9 -7.61 18.46 -3.79
CA THR A 9 -6.44 17.73 -3.32
C THR A 9 -6.48 16.33 -3.86
N ARG A 10 -5.56 16.01 -4.77
CA ARG A 10 -5.48 14.68 -5.37
C ARG A 10 -4.74 13.70 -4.47
N VAL A 11 -5.39 12.59 -4.13
CA VAL A 11 -4.82 11.52 -3.32
C VAL A 11 -4.77 10.24 -4.12
N VAL A 12 -3.57 9.75 -4.39
CA VAL A 12 -3.35 8.47 -5.07
C VAL A 12 -3.24 7.36 -4.03
N VAL A 13 -4.13 6.39 -4.08
CA VAL A 13 -4.20 5.28 -3.11
C VAL A 13 -3.56 4.04 -3.69
N GLY A 14 -2.58 3.47 -2.99
CA GLY A 14 -2.05 2.15 -3.32
C GLY A 14 -3.07 1.07 -3.01
N MET A 15 -3.69 0.53 -4.07
CA MET A 15 -4.75 -0.49 -4.01
C MET A 15 -4.13 -1.87 -4.19
N SER A 16 -4.31 -2.77 -3.23
CA SER A 16 -3.74 -4.13 -3.30
C SER A 16 -4.78 -5.22 -3.58
N GLY A 17 -6.03 -4.84 -3.88
CA GLY A 17 -7.18 -5.74 -3.87
C GLY A 17 -7.64 -6.12 -2.46
N GLY A 18 -6.89 -5.75 -1.42
CA GLY A 18 -7.22 -6.05 -0.03
C GLY A 18 -8.24 -5.09 0.58
N VAL A 19 -8.89 -5.53 1.66
CA VAL A 19 -9.92 -4.76 2.36
C VAL A 19 -9.38 -3.44 2.92
N ASP A 20 -8.18 -3.46 3.52
CA ASP A 20 -7.55 -2.27 4.11
C ASP A 20 -7.37 -1.12 3.10
N SER A 21 -6.77 -1.41 1.95
CA SER A 21 -6.56 -0.40 0.90
C SER A 21 -7.88 0.16 0.36
N THR A 22 -8.91 -0.68 0.31
CA THR A 22 -10.21 -0.25 -0.18
C THR A 22 -10.96 0.62 0.81
N VAL A 23 -10.94 0.26 2.10
CA VAL A 23 -11.50 1.12 3.17
C VAL A 23 -10.76 2.45 3.22
N ALA A 24 -9.43 2.46 3.04
CA ALA A 24 -8.66 3.69 2.98
C ALA A 24 -9.13 4.60 1.83
N ALA A 25 -9.30 4.04 0.62
CA ALA A 25 -9.80 4.78 -0.54
C ALA A 25 -11.22 5.33 -0.32
N LEU A 26 -12.12 4.50 0.24
CA LEU A 26 -13.48 4.89 0.56
C LEU A 26 -13.52 6.07 1.55
N LEU A 27 -12.72 6.00 2.63
CA LEU A 27 -12.70 7.04 3.65
C LEU A 27 -12.23 8.38 3.08
N LEU A 28 -11.21 8.36 2.23
CA LEU A 28 -10.75 9.56 1.53
C LEU A 28 -11.82 10.10 0.58
N LYS A 29 -12.51 9.22 -0.15
CA LYS A 29 -13.62 9.63 -1.03
C LYS A 29 -14.76 10.27 -0.23
N GLN A 30 -15.13 9.70 0.92
CA GLN A 30 -16.15 10.24 1.82
C GLN A 30 -15.74 11.58 2.45
N GLN A 31 -14.44 11.79 2.66
CA GLN A 31 -13.88 13.08 3.10
C GLN A 31 -13.84 14.13 1.96
N GLY A 32 -14.22 13.74 0.73
CA GLY A 32 -14.35 14.64 -0.41
C GLY A 32 -13.07 14.83 -1.22
N TYR A 33 -12.06 13.98 -1.06
CA TYR A 33 -10.82 14.06 -1.83
C TYR A 33 -11.01 13.65 -3.30
N ASP A 34 -10.14 14.16 -4.19
CA ASP A 34 -9.98 13.62 -5.54
C ASP A 34 -9.13 12.34 -5.48
N VAL A 35 -9.80 11.19 -5.38
CA VAL A 35 -9.16 9.90 -5.11
C VAL A 35 -8.94 9.13 -6.42
N VAL A 36 -7.72 8.63 -6.60
CA VAL A 36 -7.34 7.72 -7.71
C VAL A 36 -6.71 6.45 -7.12
N GLY A 37 -7.14 5.27 -7.55
CA GLY A 37 -6.53 4.00 -7.16
C GLY A 37 -5.37 3.60 -8.09
N ILE A 38 -4.27 3.09 -7.54
CA ILE A 38 -3.20 2.46 -8.33
C ILE A 38 -2.90 1.07 -7.78
N PHE A 39 -3.02 0.07 -8.63
CA PHE A 39 -2.53 -1.29 -8.39
C PHE A 39 -1.07 -1.39 -8.82
N MET A 40 -0.24 -2.00 -7.97
CA MET A 40 1.19 -2.20 -8.23
C MET A 40 1.46 -3.66 -8.55
N LYS A 41 1.79 -3.97 -9.81
CA LYS A 41 2.30 -5.29 -10.18
C LYS A 41 3.78 -5.35 -9.85
N ASN A 42 4.13 -5.96 -8.73
CA ASN A 42 5.52 -6.03 -8.23
C ASN A 42 6.19 -7.38 -8.50
N TRP A 43 5.42 -8.40 -8.87
CA TRP A 43 5.92 -9.73 -9.14
C TRP A 43 4.99 -10.43 -10.13
N ASP A 44 5.58 -11.23 -11.02
CA ASP A 44 4.83 -12.11 -11.91
C ASP A 44 4.81 -13.52 -11.32
N ASP A 45 3.72 -13.88 -10.64
CA ASP A 45 3.57 -15.19 -10.00
C ASP A 45 2.65 -16.12 -10.80
N THR A 46 2.82 -16.16 -12.12
CA THR A 46 2.09 -17.11 -12.97
C THR A 46 2.58 -18.51 -12.66
N ASP A 47 1.81 -19.31 -11.92
CA ASP A 47 2.19 -20.68 -11.53
C ASP A 47 2.24 -21.65 -12.71
N GLU A 48 2.67 -22.90 -12.47
CA GLU A 48 2.75 -23.97 -13.48
C GLU A 48 1.38 -24.32 -14.09
N ASN A 49 0.29 -23.92 -13.43
CA ASN A 49 -1.08 -24.09 -13.89
C ASN A 49 -1.63 -22.85 -14.63
N GLY A 50 -0.81 -21.80 -14.80
CA GLY A 50 -1.20 -20.55 -15.44
C GLY A 50 -2.03 -19.61 -14.55
N ILE A 51 -2.16 -19.89 -13.25
CA ILE A 51 -2.88 -19.04 -12.30
C ILE A 51 -1.97 -17.88 -11.89
N CYS A 52 -2.38 -16.66 -12.22
CA CYS A 52 -1.68 -15.44 -11.87
C CYS A 52 -2.40 -14.72 -10.72
N THR A 53 -1.83 -14.78 -9.51
CA THR A 53 -2.40 -14.12 -8.31
C THR A 53 -2.56 -12.61 -8.49
N ALA A 54 -1.64 -11.96 -9.19
CA ALA A 54 -1.73 -10.54 -9.51
C ALA A 54 -2.93 -10.20 -10.41
N THR A 55 -3.39 -11.15 -11.23
CA THR A 55 -4.59 -10.95 -12.07
C THR A 55 -5.85 -10.96 -11.20
N GLU A 56 -5.97 -11.91 -10.27
CA GLU A 56 -7.09 -11.96 -9.31
C GLU A 56 -7.13 -10.70 -8.42
N ASP A 57 -5.98 -10.27 -7.90
CA ASP A 57 -5.90 -9.06 -7.07
C ASP A 57 -6.27 -7.80 -7.87
N TYR A 58 -5.89 -7.73 -9.14
CA TYR A 58 -6.28 -6.62 -10.02
C TYR A 58 -7.78 -6.62 -10.33
N GLU A 59 -8.39 -7.78 -10.58
CA GLU A 59 -9.85 -7.90 -10.72
C GLU A 59 -10.59 -7.42 -9.46
N ASP A 60 -10.04 -7.71 -8.28
CA ASP A 60 -10.54 -7.20 -7.02
C ASP A 60 -10.43 -5.66 -6.97
N VAL A 61 -9.30 -5.07 -7.37
CA VAL A 61 -9.15 -3.60 -7.48
C VAL A 61 -10.17 -2.99 -8.45
N VAL A 62 -10.36 -3.58 -9.62
CA VAL A 62 -11.34 -3.13 -10.62
C VAL A 62 -12.74 -3.10 -10.00
N ARG A 63 -13.15 -4.21 -9.40
CA ARG A 63 -14.49 -4.37 -8.82
C ARG A 63 -14.75 -3.35 -7.72
N VAL A 64 -13.82 -3.21 -6.79
CA VAL A 64 -14.04 -2.31 -5.64
C VAL A 64 -13.94 -0.84 -6.03
N SER A 65 -13.03 -0.50 -6.95
CA SER A 65 -12.90 0.87 -7.47
C SER A 65 -14.19 1.30 -8.19
N ASN A 66 -14.78 0.40 -8.98
CA ASN A 66 -16.09 0.63 -9.61
C ASN A 66 -17.20 0.81 -8.57
N GLN A 67 -17.22 -0.01 -7.51
CA GLN A 67 -18.24 0.06 -6.47
C GLN A 67 -18.18 1.37 -5.66
N ILE A 68 -16.97 1.88 -5.37
CA ILE A 68 -16.79 3.14 -4.63
C ILE A 68 -16.72 4.39 -5.53
N GLY A 69 -16.71 4.20 -6.85
CA GLY A 69 -16.75 5.29 -7.84
C GLY A 69 -15.46 6.10 -7.91
N ILE A 70 -14.31 5.42 -8.01
CA ILE A 70 -13.00 6.06 -8.23
C ILE A 70 -12.31 5.53 -9.51
N PRO A 71 -11.56 6.37 -10.24
CA PRO A 71 -10.69 5.89 -11.30
C PRO A 71 -9.57 5.01 -10.75
N TYR A 72 -9.10 4.07 -11.55
CA TYR A 72 -8.03 3.14 -11.19
C TYR A 72 -7.09 2.86 -12.36
N TYR A 73 -5.82 2.58 -12.02
CA TYR A 73 -4.78 2.23 -12.98
C TYR A 73 -3.90 1.11 -12.44
N ALA A 74 -3.13 0.46 -13.32
CA ALA A 74 -2.10 -0.50 -12.96
C ALA A 74 -0.72 0.01 -13.38
N VAL A 75 0.28 -0.23 -12.54
CA VAL A 75 1.68 0.13 -12.81
C VAL A 75 2.56 -1.08 -12.50
N ASN A 76 3.50 -1.38 -13.39
CA ASN A 76 4.47 -2.46 -13.20
C ASN A 76 5.73 -1.92 -12.51
N PHE A 77 6.07 -2.50 -11.37
CA PHE A 77 7.31 -2.24 -10.62
C PHE A 77 8.13 -3.52 -10.38
N GLU A 78 7.90 -4.59 -11.16
CA GLU A 78 8.63 -5.88 -11.07
C GLU A 78 10.14 -5.69 -11.13
N LYS A 79 10.63 -4.87 -12.07
CA LYS A 79 12.06 -4.59 -12.20
C LYS A 79 12.61 -3.93 -10.93
N GLN A 80 11.94 -2.89 -10.45
CA GLN A 80 12.35 -2.15 -9.25
C GLN A 80 12.32 -3.05 -8.02
N TYR A 81 11.31 -3.91 -7.90
CA TYR A 81 11.17 -4.86 -6.81
C TYR A 81 12.27 -5.92 -6.84
N TRP A 82 12.57 -6.49 -8.01
CA TRP A 82 13.66 -7.44 -8.19
C TRP A 82 15.00 -6.81 -7.78
N ASP A 83 15.31 -5.64 -8.34
CA ASP A 83 16.59 -4.98 -8.15
C ASP A 83 16.81 -4.51 -6.70
N ARG A 84 15.76 -4.00 -6.03
CA ARG A 84 15.90 -3.29 -4.75
C ARG A 84 15.42 -4.06 -3.53
N VAL A 85 14.59 -5.10 -3.71
CA VAL A 85 14.01 -5.89 -2.61
C VAL A 85 14.48 -7.33 -2.69
N PHE A 86 14.26 -7.99 -3.83
CA PHE A 86 14.58 -9.41 -4.00
C PHE A 86 16.10 -9.66 -4.00
N SER A 87 16.87 -8.85 -4.74
CA SER A 87 18.33 -8.99 -4.79
C SER A 87 18.97 -8.76 -3.41
N TYR A 88 18.52 -7.73 -2.68
CA TYR A 88 18.91 -7.48 -1.28
C TYR A 88 18.62 -8.71 -0.40
N PHE A 89 17.41 -9.26 -0.50
CA PHE A 89 17.02 -10.42 0.28
C PHE A 89 17.96 -11.61 0.04
N LEU A 90 18.26 -11.94 -1.23
CA LEU A 90 19.17 -13.04 -1.56
C LEU A 90 20.58 -12.79 -1.01
N ASP A 91 21.09 -11.57 -1.11
CA ASP A 91 22.44 -11.24 -0.64
C ASP A 91 22.56 -11.32 0.90
N GLU A 92 21.52 -10.93 1.64
CA GLU A 92 21.48 -11.11 3.09
C GLU A 92 21.45 -12.60 3.49
N TYR A 93 20.70 -13.43 2.77
CA TYR A 93 20.67 -14.88 3.00
C TYR A 93 22.01 -15.55 2.73
N LYS A 94 22.71 -15.17 1.64
CA LYS A 94 24.07 -15.66 1.35
C LYS A 94 25.05 -15.35 2.49
N LEU A 95 24.79 -14.29 3.24
CA LEU A 95 25.60 -13.85 4.37
C LEU A 95 25.11 -14.43 5.71
N GLY A 96 24.16 -15.36 5.69
CA GLY A 96 23.63 -16.04 6.89
C GLY A 96 22.76 -15.14 7.77
N ARG A 97 22.23 -14.04 7.23
CA ARG A 97 21.33 -13.12 7.95
C ARG A 97 19.87 -13.40 7.61
N THR A 98 18.98 -12.94 8.49
CA THR A 98 17.52 -13.01 8.28
C THR A 98 17.00 -11.62 7.88
N PRO A 99 16.91 -11.30 6.58
CA PRO A 99 16.42 -10.00 6.11
C PRO A 99 14.91 -9.82 6.36
N ASN A 100 14.49 -8.56 6.48
CA ASN A 100 13.08 -8.18 6.45
C ASN A 100 12.74 -7.46 5.13
N PRO A 101 12.18 -8.18 4.16
CA PRO A 101 11.91 -7.64 2.84
C PRO A 101 10.65 -6.77 2.77
N ASP A 102 9.74 -6.84 3.75
CA ASP A 102 8.58 -5.95 3.84
C ASP A 102 9.02 -4.51 4.18
N VAL A 103 10.02 -4.36 5.06
CA VAL A 103 10.66 -3.06 5.35
C VAL A 103 11.26 -2.45 4.08
N MET A 104 11.96 -3.26 3.27
CA MET A 104 12.55 -2.82 2.01
C MET A 104 11.51 -2.51 0.95
N CYS A 105 10.44 -3.30 0.84
CA CYS A 105 9.34 -3.04 -0.07
C CYS A 105 8.67 -1.69 0.23
N ASN A 106 8.42 -1.38 1.51
CA ASN A 106 7.90 -0.07 1.89
C ASN A 106 8.87 1.05 1.50
N LYS A 107 10.15 0.91 1.86
CA LYS A 107 11.18 1.92 1.59
C LYS A 107 11.36 2.19 0.08
N GLU A 108 11.55 1.15 -0.71
CA GLU A 108 12.04 1.24 -2.09
C GLU A 108 10.93 1.22 -3.14
N ILE A 109 9.78 0.63 -2.82
CA ILE A 109 8.66 0.48 -3.75
C ILE A 109 7.53 1.40 -3.34
N LYS A 110 6.86 1.14 -2.21
CA LYS A 110 5.62 1.86 -1.86
C LYS A 110 5.83 3.34 -1.57
N PHE A 111 6.94 3.73 -0.97
CA PHE A 111 7.19 5.13 -0.61
C PHE A 111 8.36 5.76 -1.37
N LYS A 112 8.86 5.07 -2.39
CA LYS A 112 9.82 5.63 -3.34
C LYS A 112 9.28 5.51 -4.76
N ALA A 113 9.37 4.33 -5.40
CA ALA A 113 8.91 4.18 -6.78
C ALA A 113 7.43 4.58 -7.00
N PHE A 114 6.54 4.14 -6.12
CA PHE A 114 5.12 4.49 -6.17
C PHE A 114 4.86 5.96 -5.81
N LEU A 115 5.56 6.49 -4.80
CA LEU A 115 5.46 7.90 -4.45
C LEU A 115 5.89 8.80 -5.60
N ASP A 116 7.06 8.55 -6.18
CA ASP A 116 7.61 9.30 -7.31
C ASP A 116 6.65 9.25 -8.51
N HIS A 117 6.10 8.06 -8.81
CA HIS A 117 5.11 7.88 -9.87
C HIS A 117 3.82 8.70 -9.61
N ALA A 118 3.28 8.63 -8.40
CA ALA A 118 2.07 9.37 -8.03
C ALA A 118 2.28 10.89 -8.09
N MET A 119 3.42 11.39 -7.61
CA MET A 119 3.77 12.81 -7.68
C MET A 119 3.90 13.28 -9.14
N ALA A 120 4.48 12.45 -10.02
CA ALA A 120 4.56 12.75 -11.46
C ALA A 120 3.18 12.82 -12.14
N LEU A 121 2.18 12.11 -11.62
CA LEU A 121 0.77 12.19 -12.06
C LEU A 121 0.01 13.38 -11.45
N GLY A 122 0.70 14.27 -10.72
CA GLY A 122 0.10 15.45 -10.11
C GLY A 122 -0.65 15.17 -8.82
N ALA A 123 -0.34 14.08 -8.11
CA ALA A 123 -0.87 13.84 -6.78
C ALA A 123 -0.31 14.85 -5.76
N ASP A 124 -1.15 15.28 -4.84
CA ASP A 124 -0.72 16.06 -3.68
C ASP A 124 -0.24 15.14 -2.55
N TYR A 125 -0.89 13.98 -2.41
CA TYR A 125 -0.56 12.95 -1.43
C TYR A 125 -0.68 11.54 -2.01
N VAL A 126 0.04 10.61 -1.40
CA VAL A 126 -0.17 9.17 -1.55
C VAL A 126 -0.85 8.64 -0.29
N ALA A 127 -1.76 7.69 -0.44
CA ALA A 127 -2.33 6.95 0.68
C ALA A 127 -2.13 5.46 0.54
N THR A 128 -2.07 4.77 1.67
CA THR A 128 -2.02 3.31 1.73
C THR A 128 -2.91 2.80 2.86
N GLY A 129 -3.29 1.53 2.80
CA GLY A 129 -4.04 0.86 3.88
C GLY A 129 -3.20 0.50 5.11
N HIS A 130 -2.07 1.18 5.37
CA HIS A 130 -1.29 0.89 6.57
C HIS A 130 -1.94 1.48 7.82
N TYR A 131 -1.86 0.75 8.91
CA TYR A 131 -2.21 1.21 10.26
C TYR A 131 -1.00 1.94 10.85
N ALA A 132 -0.90 3.22 10.53
CA ALA A 132 0.06 4.16 11.11
C ALA A 132 -0.58 5.55 11.07
N ARG A 133 0.02 6.54 11.73
CA ARG A 133 -0.46 7.92 11.66
C ARG A 133 0.68 8.88 11.37
N VAL A 134 0.31 10.03 10.82
CA VAL A 134 1.23 11.13 10.56
C VAL A 134 0.81 12.31 11.44
N ASP A 135 1.69 12.69 12.36
CA ASP A 135 1.52 13.89 13.17
C ASP A 135 2.24 15.05 12.50
N ARG A 136 1.53 16.14 12.23
CA ARG A 136 2.05 17.34 11.58
C ARG A 136 1.94 18.50 12.56
N ARG A 137 3.06 18.89 13.18
CA ARG A 137 3.12 19.98 14.18
C ARG A 137 4.35 20.84 13.95
N ASP A 138 4.18 22.15 14.04
CA ASP A 138 5.29 23.12 14.00
C ASP A 138 6.23 22.96 12.79
N GLY A 139 5.65 22.67 11.61
CA GLY A 139 6.40 22.42 10.39
C GLY A 139 7.17 21.09 10.35
N LYS A 140 7.10 20.28 11.41
CA LYS A 140 7.66 18.94 11.47
C LYS A 140 6.59 17.90 11.18
N THR A 141 7.01 16.85 10.48
CA THR A 141 6.17 15.68 10.23
C THR A 141 6.79 14.48 10.93
N ALA A 142 6.00 13.78 11.74
CA ALA A 142 6.44 12.58 12.44
C ALA A 142 5.49 11.42 12.17
N MET A 143 6.04 10.22 12.08
CA MET A 143 5.23 9.01 12.08
C MET A 143 4.96 8.60 13.52
N ILE A 144 3.70 8.35 13.83
CA ILE A 144 3.26 7.89 15.14
C ILE A 144 2.44 6.60 14.99
N ARG A 145 2.33 5.86 16.09
CA ARG A 145 1.56 4.61 16.12
C ARG A 145 0.08 4.83 15.81
N ALA A 146 -0.52 3.84 15.17
CA ALA A 146 -1.97 3.73 15.02
C ALA A 146 -2.66 3.72 16.40
N VAL A 147 -3.95 4.08 16.42
CA VAL A 147 -4.79 4.00 17.62
C VAL A 147 -4.92 2.54 18.07
N ASP A 148 -5.14 1.61 17.13
CA ASP A 148 -5.15 0.18 17.41
C ASP A 148 -3.72 -0.39 17.43
N GLN A 149 -3.17 -0.56 18.63
CA GLN A 149 -1.80 -1.05 18.82
C GLN A 149 -1.61 -2.50 18.34
N ASN A 150 -2.67 -3.32 18.29
CA ASN A 150 -2.56 -4.70 17.82
C ASN A 150 -2.40 -4.79 16.29
N LYS A 151 -2.76 -3.72 15.59
CA LYS A 151 -2.64 -3.61 14.13
C LYS A 151 -1.54 -2.66 13.70
N ASP A 152 -0.85 -2.01 14.63
CA ASP A 152 0.17 -1.00 14.31
C ASP A 152 1.24 -1.55 13.37
N GLN A 153 1.50 -0.81 12.30
CA GLN A 153 2.45 -1.16 11.26
C GLN A 153 3.64 -0.19 11.18
N THR A 154 3.82 0.70 12.16
CA THR A 154 4.95 1.65 12.16
C THR A 154 6.31 0.95 12.13
N TYR A 155 6.39 -0.27 12.68
CA TYR A 155 7.58 -1.11 12.57
C TYR A 155 8.01 -1.32 11.11
N PHE A 156 7.10 -1.62 10.19
CA PHE A 156 7.45 -1.85 8.78
C PHE A 156 7.73 -0.57 8.00
N LEU A 157 7.45 0.59 8.61
CA LEU A 157 7.60 1.92 8.01
C LEU A 157 8.83 2.66 8.58
N ASN A 158 9.63 2.02 9.43
CA ASN A 158 10.73 2.67 10.17
C ASN A 158 11.82 3.33 9.31
N GLN A 159 11.89 3.02 8.01
CA GLN A 159 12.87 3.58 7.08
C GLN A 159 12.38 4.81 6.29
N LEU A 160 11.18 5.33 6.59
CA LEU A 160 10.64 6.49 5.88
C LEU A 160 11.30 7.79 6.34
N SER A 161 11.74 8.60 5.37
CA SER A 161 12.23 9.95 5.60
C SER A 161 11.10 10.94 5.89
N GLN A 162 11.43 12.09 6.51
CA GLN A 162 10.45 13.15 6.73
C GLN A 162 9.81 13.66 5.43
N GLU A 163 10.61 13.76 4.36
CA GLU A 163 10.13 14.20 3.05
C GLU A 163 9.05 13.24 2.54
N GLN A 164 9.31 11.93 2.58
CA GLN A 164 8.33 10.91 2.21
C GLN A 164 7.08 11.03 3.08
N ILE A 165 7.23 11.03 4.42
CA ILE A 165 6.10 11.08 5.37
C ILE A 165 5.23 12.33 5.14
N SER A 166 5.83 13.47 4.77
CA SER A 166 5.10 14.72 4.49
C SER A 166 4.09 14.59 3.35
N LYS A 167 4.30 13.62 2.44
CA LYS A 167 3.46 13.35 1.27
C LYS A 167 2.54 12.15 1.43
N VAL A 168 2.50 11.51 2.60
CA VAL A 168 1.67 10.32 2.84
C VAL A 168 0.46 10.60 3.72
N MET A 169 -0.61 9.84 3.49
CA MET A 169 -1.78 9.71 4.35
C MET A 169 -1.99 8.23 4.73
N PHE A 170 -2.40 7.99 5.97
CA PHE A 170 -2.75 6.66 6.48
C PHE A 170 -4.18 6.69 7.06
N PRO A 171 -5.22 6.55 6.21
CA PRO A 171 -6.60 6.77 6.63
C PRO A 171 -7.10 5.78 7.69
N LEU A 172 -6.43 4.63 7.86
CA LEU A 172 -6.79 3.62 8.85
C LEU A 172 -6.16 3.85 10.23
N GLY A 173 -5.19 4.77 10.33
CA GLY A 173 -4.42 4.99 11.55
C GLY A 173 -5.24 5.44 12.76
N ASP A 174 -6.32 6.19 12.53
CA ASP A 174 -7.24 6.68 13.56
C ASP A 174 -8.47 5.76 13.77
N LEU A 175 -8.54 4.62 13.07
CA LEU A 175 -9.64 3.68 13.23
C LEU A 175 -9.40 2.70 14.36
N GLU A 176 -10.36 2.64 15.27
CA GLU A 176 -10.50 1.51 16.18
C GLU A 176 -11.03 0.28 15.43
N SER A 177 -10.63 -0.92 15.89
CA SER A 177 -11.06 -2.19 15.30
C SER A 177 -12.58 -2.35 15.16
N GLN A 178 -13.37 -1.83 16.11
CA GLN A 178 -14.84 -1.88 16.04
C GLN A 178 -15.41 -1.03 14.91
N ARG A 179 -14.85 0.18 14.71
CA ARG A 179 -15.28 1.09 13.66
C ARG A 179 -14.92 0.55 12.28
N TYR A 180 -13.73 -0.03 12.16
CA TYR A 180 -13.27 -0.71 10.96
C TYR A 180 -14.19 -1.89 10.59
N ALA A 181 -14.59 -2.72 11.57
CA ALA A 181 -15.54 -3.81 11.33
C ALA A 181 -16.91 -3.34 10.83
N LYS A 182 -17.42 -2.19 11.30
CA LYS A 182 -18.70 -1.62 10.82
C LYS A 182 -18.61 -1.12 9.37
N LEU A 183 -17.50 -0.46 9.02
CA LEU A 183 -17.22 -0.05 7.62
C LEU A 183 -17.17 -1.25 6.69
N HIS A 184 -16.67 -2.39 7.17
CA HIS A 184 -16.68 -3.63 6.40
C HIS A 184 -18.09 -4.14 6.10
N VAL A 185 -18.97 -4.22 7.09
CA VAL A 185 -20.29 -4.83 6.88
C VAL A 185 -21.12 -4.09 5.82
N ASN A 186 -20.91 -2.79 5.63
CA ASN A 186 -21.70 -1.97 4.72
C ASN A 186 -21.33 -2.07 3.24
N ILE A 187 -20.21 -2.73 2.89
CA ILE A 187 -19.82 -2.95 1.50
C ILE A 187 -19.77 -4.45 1.25
N THR A 188 -20.27 -4.89 0.10
CA THR A 188 -20.35 -6.30 -0.28
C THR A 188 -18.95 -6.88 -0.56
N TRP A 189 -18.19 -7.18 0.50
CA TRP A 189 -16.81 -7.68 0.43
C TRP A 189 -16.70 -9.22 0.34
N GLN A 190 -17.77 -9.94 0.01
CA GLN A 190 -17.84 -11.40 0.14
C GLN A 190 -16.71 -12.17 -0.58
N ARG A 191 -15.99 -11.51 -1.49
CA ARG A 191 -14.85 -12.08 -2.21
C ARG A 191 -13.48 -11.47 -1.87
N LEU A 192 -13.41 -10.38 -1.12
CA LEU A 192 -12.12 -9.79 -0.75
C LEU A 192 -11.41 -10.70 0.24
N ARG A 193 -10.27 -11.23 -0.18
CA ARG A 193 -9.45 -12.06 0.69
C ARG A 193 -8.66 -11.14 1.61
N LYS A 194 -8.56 -11.47 2.91
CA LYS A 194 -7.41 -11.03 3.73
C LYS A 194 -6.16 -11.77 3.25
N ARG A 195 -5.71 -11.48 2.04
CA ARG A 195 -4.43 -11.95 1.53
C ARG A 195 -3.52 -10.74 1.45
N THR A 196 -2.93 -10.40 2.59
CA THR A 196 -1.58 -9.86 2.51
C THR A 196 -0.75 -11.09 2.19
N VAL A 197 -0.38 -11.31 0.92
CA VAL A 197 0.75 -12.19 0.65
C VAL A 197 1.94 -11.38 1.18
N PRO A 198 2.48 -11.71 2.37
CA PRO A 198 3.63 -10.99 2.85
C PRO A 198 4.74 -11.19 1.82
N VAL A 199 5.63 -10.22 1.70
CA VAL A 199 6.73 -10.34 0.73
C VAL A 199 7.49 -11.66 0.95
N SER A 200 7.56 -12.15 2.19
CA SER A 200 8.12 -13.47 2.53
C SER A 200 7.53 -14.64 1.73
N VAL A 201 6.25 -14.61 1.33
CA VAL A 201 5.61 -15.67 0.53
C VAL A 201 5.92 -15.52 -0.96
N LEU A 202 5.98 -14.29 -1.49
CA LEU A 202 6.45 -14.04 -2.86
C LEU A 202 7.90 -14.52 -3.04
N LEU A 203 8.72 -14.36 -2.00
CA LEU A 203 10.13 -14.75 -1.99
C LEU A 203 10.32 -16.27 -1.98
N VAL A 204 9.49 -17.01 -1.23
CA VAL A 204 9.53 -18.48 -1.22
C VAL A 204 9.20 -19.04 -2.60
N ASN A 205 8.17 -18.50 -3.28
CA ASN A 205 7.84 -18.88 -4.66
C ASN A 205 8.95 -18.51 -5.65
N GLY A 206 9.63 -17.37 -5.45
CA GLY A 206 10.76 -16.96 -6.27
C GLY A 206 12.00 -17.86 -6.13
N ILE A 207 12.33 -18.31 -4.91
CA ILE A 207 13.46 -19.22 -4.67
C ILE A 207 13.25 -20.55 -5.38
N LEU A 208 12.05 -21.15 -5.25
CA LEU A 208 11.72 -22.45 -5.84
C LEU A 208 11.81 -22.50 -7.37
N ARG A 209 11.70 -21.34 -8.06
CA ARG A 209 11.85 -21.26 -9.52
C ARG A 209 13.28 -20.98 -9.99
N SER A 210 14.15 -20.53 -9.09
CA SER A 210 15.56 -20.23 -9.39
C SER A 210 16.51 -21.41 -9.15
N SER A 211 15.98 -22.51 -8.59
CA SER A 211 16.63 -23.81 -8.38
C SER A 211 16.20 -24.82 -9.43
#